data_AF-A0A8T2MWA1-F1
#
_entry.id   AF-A0A8T2MWA1-F1
#
_cell.length_a   1.000
_cell.length_b   1.000
_cell.length_c   1.000
_cell.angle_alpha   90.00
_cell.angle_beta   90.00
_cell.angle_gamma   90.00
#
_symmetry.space_group_name_H-M   'P 1'
#
loop_
_entity.id
_entity.type
_entity.pdbx_description
1 polymer ?
#
loop_
_entity_poly.entity_id
_entity_poly.type
_entity_poly.pdbx_seq_one_letter_code
_entity_poly.pdbx_strand_id
1 'polypeptide(L)'
;MATDSAAKCLAPHPTDGRLCQGTIQRLTVTGRGEAAALVKFTCHQNQDEDEEEEEGDEGMVVLAKLQKAALSLYEKPLFHNSQVPPGASVPFALSCTGESIPYTINRYLRDYQREGAKFIYNSYARGRGCILGDDMGLGKTIQVFLIVAPLSVLYNWKDELDTWGHFQSIIVHGTRKDEEFARVRRGRCEIALTTYETLRLCLDHIGWSAIIVDEAHRIKNPKSQITHAMKAMRCKVRVGLTGTVLQNNLEELWCVMDWAIPGCLGNLGHFKARFSEPIELGHKHTSTKRALATGRRAVEVLAKRISRWFLRRTKALISAQLPKKDDRVVYCSMTEFQEAVYRTVLDSEDVTLLLRSGHKCSCKSGKPRKKCCFKTNSKGIPVRFLYFSYLTILRKASNHVAHLQPKGSTSKKQELFLNEICEKVFRKFPEFTQRCREAAFEAMSDPMYSGKMKCVVFHEPEKLACRRYTPVPLH
;
A
#
# COMPACT_ATOMS: atom_id res chain seq x y z
N MET A 1 34.96 -19.60 -30.47
CA MET A 1 33.91 -19.29 -29.47
C MET A 1 33.19 -20.59 -29.18
N ALA A 2 33.48 -21.19 -28.03
CA ALA A 2 32.99 -22.50 -27.64
C ALA A 2 31.47 -22.49 -27.49
N THR A 3 30.84 -23.47 -28.15
CA THR A 3 29.41 -23.73 -28.23
C THR A 3 28.95 -24.49 -26.99
N ASP A 4 28.20 -23.82 -26.11
CA ASP A 4 27.46 -24.49 -25.04
C ASP A 4 26.00 -24.63 -25.51
N SER A 5 25.74 -25.71 -26.25
CA SER A 5 24.47 -26.00 -26.90
C SER A 5 23.64 -26.96 -26.06
N ALA A 6 22.87 -26.39 -25.13
CA ALA A 6 21.75 -27.05 -24.46
C ALA A 6 20.67 -26.02 -24.05
N ALA A 7 20.46 -25.00 -24.88
CA ALA A 7 19.43 -24.00 -24.63
C ALA A 7 18.05 -24.55 -25.04
N LYS A 8 17.10 -24.59 -24.10
CA LYS A 8 15.71 -24.95 -24.39
C LYS A 8 15.04 -23.85 -25.22
N CYS A 9 14.29 -24.23 -26.25
CA CYS A 9 13.58 -23.32 -27.14
C CYS A 9 12.17 -23.86 -27.47
N LEU A 10 11.33 -23.01 -28.08
CA LEU A 10 10.02 -23.39 -28.63
C LEU A 10 10.06 -23.18 -30.15
N ALA A 11 9.77 -24.24 -30.90
CA ALA A 11 9.91 -24.24 -32.36
C ALA A 11 8.76 -25.02 -33.02
N PRO A 12 8.40 -24.70 -34.27
CA PRO A 12 7.37 -25.45 -35.00
C PRO A 12 7.93 -26.82 -35.38
N HIS A 13 7.20 -27.88 -35.04
CA HIS A 13 7.57 -29.26 -35.35
C HIS A 13 7.58 -29.47 -36.88
N PRO A 14 8.53 -30.24 -37.43
CA PRO A 14 8.69 -30.37 -38.88
C PRO A 14 7.49 -31.01 -39.58
N THR A 15 6.79 -31.91 -38.90
CA THR A 15 5.73 -32.73 -39.49
C THR A 15 4.35 -32.06 -39.50
N ASP A 16 3.95 -31.38 -38.42
CA ASP A 16 2.60 -30.82 -38.27
C ASP A 16 2.59 -29.29 -38.08
N GLY A 17 3.75 -28.65 -37.98
CA GLY A 17 3.90 -27.21 -37.75
C GLY A 17 3.45 -26.73 -36.37
N ARG A 18 3.05 -27.63 -35.46
CA ARG A 18 2.66 -27.28 -34.08
C ARG A 18 3.89 -26.87 -33.28
N LEU A 19 3.72 -25.88 -32.40
CA LEU A 19 4.82 -25.37 -31.59
C LEU A 19 5.10 -26.30 -30.41
N CYS A 20 6.25 -26.97 -30.47
CA CYS A 20 6.70 -27.93 -29.47
C CYS A 20 7.96 -27.41 -28.76
N GLN A 21 8.12 -27.79 -27.49
CA GLN A 21 9.34 -27.50 -26.76
C GLN A 21 10.47 -28.39 -27.31
N GLY A 22 11.67 -27.82 -27.42
CA GLY A 22 12.83 -28.56 -27.89
C GLY A 22 14.14 -28.00 -27.32
N THR A 23 15.22 -28.70 -27.58
CA THR A 23 16.57 -28.30 -27.15
C THR A 23 17.41 -28.01 -28.38
N ILE A 24 18.05 -26.83 -28.40
CA ILE A 24 18.96 -26.45 -29.49
C ILE A 24 20.22 -27.30 -29.36
N GLN A 25 20.39 -28.22 -30.30
CA GLN A 25 21.56 -29.09 -30.41
C GLN A 25 22.73 -28.36 -31.04
N ARG A 26 22.49 -27.59 -32.11
CA ARG A 26 23.55 -26.85 -32.82
C ARG A 26 22.98 -25.71 -33.66
N LEU A 27 23.75 -24.62 -33.79
CA LEU A 27 23.48 -23.53 -34.72
C LEU A 27 24.13 -23.82 -36.08
N THR A 28 23.39 -23.62 -37.16
CA THR A 28 23.81 -23.89 -38.54
C THR A 28 23.35 -22.76 -39.47
N VAL A 29 23.70 -22.84 -40.76
CA VAL A 29 23.24 -21.90 -41.79
C VAL A 29 22.54 -22.71 -42.88
N THR A 30 21.36 -22.28 -43.31
CA THR A 30 20.62 -22.94 -44.40
C THR A 30 21.38 -22.77 -45.73
N GLY A 31 21.08 -23.60 -46.74
CA GLY A 31 21.63 -23.44 -48.10
C GLY A 31 21.27 -22.10 -48.77
N ARG A 32 20.39 -21.29 -48.18
CA ARG A 32 20.03 -19.92 -48.61
C ARG A 32 20.78 -18.81 -47.84
N GLY A 33 21.74 -19.17 -46.99
CA GLY A 33 22.52 -18.22 -46.19
C GLY A 33 21.83 -17.72 -44.92
N GLU A 34 20.68 -18.28 -44.54
CA GLU A 34 19.95 -17.88 -43.32
C GLU A 34 20.44 -18.66 -42.10
N ALA A 35 20.58 -17.99 -40.96
CA ALA A 35 20.97 -18.66 -39.73
C ALA A 35 19.82 -19.56 -39.22
N ALA A 36 20.12 -20.81 -38.87
CA ALA A 36 19.19 -21.85 -38.43
C ALA A 36 19.72 -22.59 -37.20
N ALA A 37 18.85 -23.38 -36.56
CA ALA A 37 19.18 -24.23 -35.44
C ALA A 37 18.64 -25.64 -35.66
N LEU A 38 19.43 -26.65 -35.33
CA LEU A 38 18.95 -28.02 -35.18
C LEU A 38 18.33 -28.16 -33.79
N VAL A 39 17.06 -28.51 -33.74
CA VAL A 39 16.26 -28.59 -32.52
C VAL A 39 15.77 -30.02 -32.34
N LYS A 40 16.07 -30.62 -31.19
CA LYS A 40 15.50 -31.90 -30.78
C LYS A 40 14.21 -31.65 -29.99
N PHE A 41 13.07 -32.12 -30.48
CA PHE A 41 11.77 -31.86 -29.86
C PHE A 41 11.49 -32.85 -28.71
N THR A 42 10.90 -32.36 -27.63
CA THR A 42 10.36 -33.19 -26.55
C THR A 42 8.88 -33.42 -26.81
N CYS A 43 8.50 -34.62 -27.26
CA CYS A 43 7.10 -34.96 -27.49
C CYS A 43 6.44 -35.29 -26.14
N HIS A 44 5.39 -34.56 -25.76
CA HIS A 44 4.50 -34.95 -24.66
C HIS A 44 3.18 -35.36 -25.29
N GLN A 45 3.01 -36.64 -25.60
CA GLN A 45 1.67 -37.20 -25.76
C GLN A 45 1.16 -37.67 -24.41
N ASN A 46 -0.14 -37.48 -24.21
CA ASN A 46 -0.84 -37.74 -22.96
C ASN A 46 -0.68 -39.20 -22.52
N GLN A 47 -0.70 -39.36 -21.20
CA GLN A 47 -0.74 -40.59 -20.43
C GLN A 47 -1.63 -41.65 -21.07
N ASP A 48 -1.04 -42.77 -21.48
CA ASP A 48 -1.45 -44.11 -21.10
C ASP A 48 -0.24 -45.06 -21.25
N GLU A 49 -0.02 -45.84 -20.18
CA GLU A 49 0.75 -47.07 -19.99
C GLU A 49 1.94 -47.42 -20.92
N ASP A 50 3.09 -47.63 -20.25
CA ASP A 50 4.27 -48.44 -20.61
C ASP A 50 5.04 -48.19 -21.92
N GLU A 51 6.37 -48.30 -21.78
CA GLU A 51 7.40 -48.53 -22.81
C GLU A 51 8.11 -47.33 -23.49
N GLU A 52 9.45 -47.43 -23.37
CA GLU A 52 10.55 -46.98 -24.25
C GLU A 52 10.76 -45.47 -24.51
N GLU A 53 11.97 -45.00 -24.18
CA GLU A 53 12.47 -43.68 -24.59
C GLU A 53 12.60 -43.62 -26.12
N GLU A 54 11.52 -43.25 -26.82
CA GLU A 54 11.60 -42.96 -28.25
C GLU A 54 12.57 -41.79 -28.51
N GLU A 55 13.46 -41.97 -29.49
CA GLU A 55 14.37 -40.93 -29.97
C GLU A 55 13.56 -39.72 -30.47
N GLY A 56 13.51 -38.65 -29.68
CA GLY A 56 12.78 -37.44 -30.04
C GLY A 56 13.18 -36.87 -31.41
N ASP A 57 12.17 -36.52 -32.22
CA ASP A 57 12.31 -36.07 -33.60
C ASP A 57 13.22 -34.82 -33.72
N GLU A 58 14.15 -34.82 -34.67
CA GLU A 58 15.09 -33.71 -34.89
C GLU A 58 14.68 -32.88 -36.10
N GLY A 59 14.46 -31.58 -35.87
CA GLY A 59 14.02 -30.66 -36.91
C GLY A 59 14.94 -29.45 -37.07
N MET A 60 15.14 -29.04 -38.32
CA MET A 60 15.90 -27.85 -38.64
C MET A 60 14.98 -26.63 -38.70
N VAL A 61 15.21 -25.64 -37.83
CA VAL A 61 14.35 -24.47 -37.66
C VAL A 61 15.13 -23.18 -37.89
N VAL A 62 14.63 -22.32 -38.78
CA VAL A 62 15.22 -21.00 -39.05
C VAL A 62 15.15 -20.13 -37.80
N LEU A 63 16.26 -19.47 -37.41
CA LEU A 63 16.33 -18.67 -36.18
C LEU A 63 15.29 -17.53 -36.16
N ALA A 64 14.97 -16.96 -37.31
CA ALA A 64 13.89 -15.98 -37.44
C ALA A 64 12.52 -16.55 -37.03
N LYS A 65 12.24 -17.84 -37.32
CA LYS A 65 11.00 -18.52 -36.91
C LYS A 65 11.00 -18.84 -35.41
N LEU A 66 12.14 -19.23 -34.84
CA LEU A 66 12.32 -19.38 -33.38
C LEU A 66 12.01 -18.06 -32.65
N GLN A 67 12.54 -16.94 -33.15
CA GLN A 67 12.26 -15.61 -32.61
C GLN A 67 10.78 -15.23 -32.74
N LYS A 68 10.16 -15.48 -33.91
CA LYS A 68 8.77 -15.11 -34.23
C LYS A 68 7.73 -15.98 -33.53
N ALA A 69 8.02 -17.27 -33.31
CA ALA A 69 7.19 -18.18 -32.53
C ALA A 69 7.27 -17.91 -31.03
N ALA A 70 8.46 -17.55 -30.52
CA ALA A 70 8.62 -17.07 -29.15
C ALA A 70 7.89 -15.73 -28.90
N LEU A 71 7.64 -14.95 -29.95
CA LEU A 71 6.87 -13.70 -29.89
C LEU A 71 5.34 -13.93 -29.85
N SER A 72 4.81 -15.05 -30.38
CA SER A 72 3.37 -15.13 -30.69
C SER A 72 2.46 -15.79 -29.65
N LEU A 73 2.96 -16.43 -28.59
CA LEU A 73 2.10 -17.19 -27.66
C LEU A 73 2.02 -16.66 -26.22
N TYR A 74 2.76 -15.61 -25.85
CA TYR A 74 2.79 -15.07 -24.47
C TYR A 74 3.06 -13.55 -24.39
N GLU A 75 2.47 -12.73 -25.26
CA GLU A 75 2.71 -11.28 -25.18
C GLU A 75 1.72 -10.54 -24.27
N LYS A 76 2.15 -10.34 -23.02
CA LYS A 76 1.98 -9.09 -22.26
C LYS A 76 3.29 -8.74 -21.52
N PRO A 77 3.63 -7.45 -21.27
CA PRO A 77 3.08 -6.20 -21.81
C PRO A 77 3.95 -5.59 -22.93
N LEU A 78 3.30 -4.85 -23.85
CA LEU A 78 3.92 -3.96 -24.84
C LEU A 78 3.53 -2.51 -24.48
N PHE A 79 4.44 -1.80 -23.81
CA PHE A 79 4.23 -0.40 -23.44
C PHE A 79 4.50 0.48 -24.66
N HIS A 80 3.47 1.21 -25.14
CA HIS A 80 3.51 1.98 -26.40
C HIS A 80 4.65 3.02 -26.50
N ASN A 81 5.35 3.33 -25.40
CA ASN A 81 6.38 4.37 -25.32
C ASN A 81 7.67 3.98 -24.56
N SER A 82 7.87 2.71 -24.18
CA SER A 82 9.09 2.34 -23.45
C SER A 82 10.08 1.66 -24.40
N GLN A 83 11.26 2.26 -24.60
CA GLN A 83 12.42 1.54 -25.10
C GLN A 83 12.50 0.23 -24.31
N VAL A 84 12.49 -0.91 -25.01
CA VAL A 84 12.59 -2.23 -24.38
C VAL A 84 13.85 -2.19 -23.50
N PRO A 85 13.74 -2.26 -22.16
CA PRO A 85 14.92 -2.32 -21.34
C PRO A 85 15.72 -3.55 -21.80
N PRO A 86 17.06 -3.49 -21.89
CA PRO A 86 17.89 -4.67 -22.14
C PRO A 86 17.83 -5.57 -20.89
N GLY A 87 16.66 -6.15 -20.63
CA GLY A 87 16.45 -7.19 -19.64
C GLY A 87 16.96 -8.51 -20.19
N ALA A 88 17.33 -9.42 -19.29
CA ALA A 88 17.84 -10.72 -19.67
C ALA A 88 16.74 -11.51 -20.41
N SER A 89 17.00 -11.96 -21.64
CA SER A 89 16.12 -12.82 -22.44
C SER A 89 16.01 -14.24 -21.88
N VAL A 90 16.23 -14.41 -20.59
CA VAL A 90 16.28 -15.67 -19.87
C VAL A 90 15.29 -15.67 -18.71
N PRO A 91 14.71 -16.83 -18.38
CA PRO A 91 13.90 -16.99 -17.19
C PRO A 91 14.75 -16.78 -15.93
N PHE A 92 14.14 -16.27 -14.86
CA PHE A 92 14.80 -16.11 -13.56
C PHE A 92 14.49 -17.29 -12.66
N ALA A 93 15.50 -18.12 -12.36
CA ALA A 93 15.35 -19.30 -11.51
C ALA A 93 15.02 -18.93 -10.05
N LEU A 94 13.88 -19.44 -9.57
CA LEU A 94 13.44 -19.31 -8.19
C LEU A 94 14.01 -20.43 -7.31
N SER A 95 14.14 -21.63 -7.88
CA SER A 95 14.64 -22.84 -7.22
C SER A 95 15.68 -23.57 -8.07
N CYS A 96 16.36 -24.55 -7.47
CA CYS A 96 17.15 -25.55 -8.21
C CYS A 96 16.28 -26.66 -8.84
N THR A 97 15.00 -26.73 -8.49
CA THR A 97 14.04 -27.77 -8.90
C THR A 97 13.29 -27.41 -10.19
N GLY A 98 13.59 -26.26 -10.81
CA GLY A 98 13.10 -25.89 -12.13
C GLY A 98 12.04 -24.78 -12.15
N GLU A 99 11.53 -24.33 -11.00
CA GLU A 99 10.62 -23.19 -10.96
C GLU A 99 11.34 -21.89 -11.31
N SER A 100 10.75 -21.11 -12.22
CA SER A 100 11.32 -19.86 -12.68
C SER A 100 10.25 -18.83 -13.04
N ILE A 101 10.62 -17.56 -12.94
CA ILE A 101 9.82 -16.47 -13.51
C ILE A 101 10.08 -16.46 -15.02
N PRO A 102 9.04 -16.56 -15.87
CA PRO A 102 9.19 -16.53 -17.32
C PRO A 102 9.93 -15.27 -17.79
N TYR A 103 10.70 -15.39 -18.88
CA TYR A 103 11.48 -14.28 -19.44
C TYR A 103 10.59 -13.08 -19.81
N THR A 104 9.33 -13.33 -20.22
CA THR A 104 8.35 -12.31 -20.62
C THR A 104 8.07 -11.29 -19.52
N ILE A 105 8.07 -11.74 -18.25
CA ILE A 105 7.93 -10.90 -17.06
C ILE A 105 9.32 -10.45 -16.58
N ASN A 106 10.29 -11.37 -16.51
CA ASN A 106 11.60 -11.13 -15.93
C ASN A 106 12.39 -9.99 -16.59
N ARG A 107 12.20 -9.77 -17.90
CA ARG A 107 12.84 -8.68 -18.64
C ARG A 107 12.45 -7.28 -18.14
N TYR A 108 11.29 -7.13 -17.51
CA TYR A 108 10.82 -5.87 -16.93
C TYR A 108 11.11 -5.75 -15.43
N LEU A 109 11.53 -6.84 -14.77
CA LEU A 109 11.85 -6.85 -13.35
C LEU A 109 13.25 -6.28 -13.10
N ARG A 110 13.35 -5.34 -12.17
CA ARG A 110 14.62 -4.86 -11.59
C ARG A 110 15.18 -5.89 -10.61
N ASP A 111 16.48 -5.82 -10.33
CA ASP A 111 17.17 -6.83 -9.50
C ASP A 111 16.56 -6.99 -8.10
N TYR A 112 16.22 -5.88 -7.43
CA TYR A 112 15.55 -5.94 -6.14
C TYR A 112 14.14 -6.59 -6.24
N GLN A 113 13.43 -6.42 -7.36
CA GLN A 113 12.13 -7.09 -7.57
C GLN A 113 12.31 -8.61 -7.69
N ARG A 114 13.35 -9.06 -8.40
CA ARG A 114 13.70 -10.50 -8.53
C ARG A 114 14.03 -11.12 -7.18
N GLU A 115 14.87 -10.45 -6.39
CA GLU A 115 15.17 -10.87 -5.01
C GLU A 115 13.90 -10.92 -4.15
N GLY A 116 13.01 -9.93 -4.29
CA GLY A 116 11.74 -9.88 -3.56
C GLY A 116 10.80 -11.04 -3.94
N ALA A 117 10.74 -11.39 -5.22
CA ALA A 117 9.99 -12.55 -5.70
C ALA A 117 10.58 -13.86 -5.17
N LYS A 118 11.90 -13.99 -5.16
CA LYS A 118 12.61 -15.14 -4.57
C LYS A 118 12.36 -15.26 -3.07
N PHE A 119 12.32 -14.15 -2.33
CA PHE A 119 12.00 -14.13 -0.90
C PHE A 119 10.59 -14.66 -0.61
N ILE A 120 9.59 -14.23 -1.41
CA ILE A 120 8.21 -14.73 -1.29
C ILE A 120 8.14 -16.21 -1.65
N TYR A 121 8.73 -16.62 -2.78
CA TYR A 121 8.77 -18.01 -3.21
C TYR A 121 9.41 -18.92 -2.15
N ASN A 122 10.56 -18.55 -1.59
CA ASN A 122 11.22 -19.31 -0.53
C ASN A 122 10.39 -19.44 0.74
N SER A 123 9.57 -18.43 1.06
CA SER A 123 8.65 -18.47 2.19
C SER A 123 7.50 -19.43 1.91
N TYR A 124 6.94 -19.36 0.69
CA TYR A 124 5.88 -20.24 0.22
C TYR A 124 6.31 -21.71 0.16
N ALA A 125 7.46 -22.01 -0.45
CA ALA A 125 8.01 -23.36 -0.56
C ALA A 125 8.29 -24.00 0.82
N ARG A 126 8.55 -23.18 1.85
CA ARG A 126 8.73 -23.63 3.25
C ARG A 126 7.43 -23.70 4.05
N GLY A 127 6.28 -23.38 3.45
CA GLY A 127 4.98 -23.35 4.11
C GLY A 127 4.88 -22.30 5.23
N ARG A 128 5.59 -21.17 5.11
CA ARG A 128 5.61 -20.10 6.12
C ARG A 128 5.26 -18.75 5.51
N GLY A 129 4.52 -17.93 6.25
CA GLY A 129 4.20 -16.56 5.84
C GLY A 129 5.41 -15.63 5.86
N CYS A 130 5.25 -14.42 5.32
CA CYS A 130 6.27 -13.37 5.32
C CYS A 130 5.66 -11.97 5.23
N ILE A 131 6.46 -10.94 5.53
CA ILE A 131 6.07 -9.53 5.32
C ILE A 131 7.10 -8.87 4.41
N LEU A 132 6.58 -8.22 3.38
CA LEU A 132 7.34 -7.42 2.44
C LEU A 132 7.01 -5.93 2.64
N GLY A 133 7.97 -5.21 3.19
CA GLY A 133 7.94 -3.76 3.40
C GLY A 133 8.65 -2.97 2.31
N ASP A 134 8.32 -3.22 1.04
CA ASP A 134 8.82 -2.42 -0.09
C ASP A 134 7.97 -1.13 -0.25
N ASP A 135 8.57 -0.04 -0.74
CA ASP A 135 7.84 1.17 -1.15
C ASP A 135 6.85 0.86 -2.30
N MET A 136 5.70 1.56 -2.35
CA MET A 136 4.58 1.30 -3.27
C MET A 136 5.01 1.23 -4.76
N GLY A 137 4.50 0.24 -5.50
CA GLY A 137 4.58 0.18 -6.98
C GLY A 137 5.31 -1.02 -7.60
N LEU A 138 5.23 -2.24 -7.04
CA LEU A 138 6.01 -3.39 -7.50
C LEU A 138 5.13 -4.65 -7.58
N GLY A 139 4.55 -4.90 -8.76
CA GLY A 139 3.62 -6.01 -9.05
C GLY A 139 4.20 -7.41 -8.82
N LYS A 140 3.38 -8.32 -8.26
CA LYS A 140 3.75 -9.71 -7.91
C LYS A 140 2.54 -10.66 -8.09
N THR A 141 2.80 -11.93 -8.40
CA THR A 141 1.93 -12.81 -9.23
C THR A 141 1.78 -14.29 -8.73
N ILE A 142 0.69 -14.99 -9.15
CA ILE A 142 0.34 -16.45 -9.44
C ILE A 142 0.12 -17.59 -8.39
N GLN A 143 -1.16 -18.06 -8.31
CA GLN A 143 -1.83 -19.33 -7.85
C GLN A 143 -3.13 -18.97 -7.06
N VAL A 144 -4.05 -19.90 -6.69
CA VAL A 144 -5.35 -19.57 -6.01
C VAL A 144 -5.14 -18.72 -4.75
N PHE A 145 -5.12 -17.41 -4.97
CA PHE A 145 -4.70 -16.42 -4.00
C PHE A 145 -5.86 -15.50 -3.70
N LEU A 146 -5.98 -15.18 -2.43
CA LEU A 146 -6.83 -14.10 -1.99
C LEU A 146 -5.97 -12.85 -1.85
N ILE A 147 -6.25 -11.83 -2.65
CA ILE A 147 -5.67 -10.51 -2.50
C ILE A 147 -6.67 -9.63 -1.75
N VAL A 148 -6.25 -9.12 -0.59
CA VAL A 148 -7.03 -8.21 0.24
C VAL A 148 -6.42 -6.83 0.13
N ALA A 149 -7.15 -5.87 -0.42
CA ALA A 149 -6.64 -4.51 -0.61
C ALA A 149 -7.68 -3.44 -0.23
N PRO A 150 -7.27 -2.19 0.02
CA PRO A 150 -8.20 -1.07 0.10
C PRO A 150 -9.03 -0.94 -1.18
N LEU A 151 -10.29 -0.51 -1.06
CA LEU A 151 -11.21 -0.38 -2.20
C LEU A 151 -10.63 0.51 -3.32
N SER A 152 -9.93 1.58 -2.96
CA SER A 152 -9.32 2.53 -3.90
C SER A 152 -8.28 1.93 -4.83
N VAL A 153 -7.63 0.82 -4.44
CA VAL A 153 -6.58 0.16 -5.23
C VAL A 153 -7.01 -1.21 -5.75
N LEU A 154 -8.22 -1.66 -5.41
CA LEU A 154 -8.70 -3.00 -5.77
C LEU A 154 -8.81 -3.19 -7.29
N TYR A 155 -9.32 -2.19 -7.99
CA TYR A 155 -9.41 -2.21 -9.45
C TYR A 155 -8.04 -2.07 -10.10
N ASN A 156 -7.15 -1.26 -9.54
CA ASN A 156 -5.76 -1.19 -10.00
C ASN A 156 -5.08 -2.57 -9.90
N TRP A 157 -5.27 -3.30 -8.80
CA TRP A 157 -4.78 -4.68 -8.69
C TRP A 157 -5.36 -5.60 -9.77
N LYS A 158 -6.64 -5.44 -10.12
CA LYS A 158 -7.26 -6.20 -11.21
C LYS A 158 -6.61 -5.89 -12.56
N ASP A 159 -6.43 -4.62 -12.87
CA ASP A 159 -5.82 -4.15 -14.12
C ASP A 159 -4.36 -4.60 -14.23
N GLU A 160 -3.60 -4.57 -13.12
CA GLU A 160 -2.22 -5.05 -13.06
C GLU A 160 -2.14 -6.58 -13.27
N LEU A 161 -3.02 -7.35 -12.62
CA LEU A 161 -3.06 -8.81 -12.84
C LEU A 161 -3.42 -9.17 -14.28
N ASP A 162 -4.36 -8.42 -14.87
CA ASP A 162 -4.70 -8.58 -16.27
C ASP A 162 -3.56 -8.11 -17.17
N THR A 163 -2.77 -7.11 -16.80
CA THR A 163 -1.65 -6.63 -17.62
C THR A 163 -0.44 -7.56 -17.56
N TRP A 164 -0.10 -8.07 -16.38
CA TRP A 164 1.17 -8.78 -16.18
C TRP A 164 1.09 -10.30 -16.32
N GLY A 165 -0.11 -10.87 -16.42
CA GLY A 165 -0.19 -12.28 -16.74
C GLY A 165 -1.54 -12.75 -17.24
N HIS A 166 -1.67 -14.07 -17.19
CA HIS A 166 -2.75 -14.81 -17.83
C HIS A 166 -3.56 -15.55 -16.76
N PHE A 167 -3.91 -14.85 -15.67
CA PHE A 167 -4.70 -15.43 -14.58
C PHE A 167 -6.17 -15.11 -14.70
N GLN A 168 -7.02 -16.07 -14.35
CA GLN A 168 -8.44 -15.82 -14.12
C GLN A 168 -8.62 -15.11 -12.77
N SER A 169 -8.61 -13.78 -12.80
CA SER A 169 -8.80 -12.94 -11.62
C SER A 169 -10.26 -12.42 -11.52
N ILE A 170 -10.84 -12.39 -10.31
CA ILE A 170 -12.20 -11.89 -10.08
C ILE A 170 -12.26 -10.96 -8.87
N ILE A 171 -13.15 -9.96 -8.89
CA ILE A 171 -13.38 -9.06 -7.77
C ILE A 171 -14.60 -9.52 -6.97
N VAL A 172 -14.39 -9.90 -5.72
CA VAL A 172 -15.42 -10.24 -4.74
C VAL A 172 -15.69 -9.02 -3.86
N HIS A 173 -16.53 -8.11 -4.34
CA HIS A 173 -16.94 -6.89 -3.64
C HIS A 173 -18.31 -6.40 -4.15
N GLY A 174 -18.99 -5.55 -3.35
CA GLY A 174 -20.23 -4.89 -3.73
C GLY A 174 -21.45 -5.83 -3.76
N THR A 175 -22.42 -5.51 -4.61
CA THR A 175 -23.69 -6.25 -4.74
C THR A 175 -23.52 -7.64 -5.34
N ARG A 176 -22.55 -7.82 -6.25
CA ARG A 176 -22.26 -9.11 -6.90
C ARG A 176 -21.34 -10.03 -6.09
N LYS A 177 -21.01 -9.66 -4.85
CA LYS A 177 -20.04 -10.41 -4.03
C LYS A 177 -20.42 -11.88 -3.89
N ASP A 178 -21.70 -12.20 -3.73
CA ASP A 178 -22.15 -13.56 -3.42
C ASP A 178 -22.09 -14.46 -4.68
N GLU A 179 -22.42 -13.89 -5.85
CA GLU A 179 -22.28 -14.55 -7.16
C GLU A 179 -20.82 -14.84 -7.50
N GLU A 180 -19.95 -13.84 -7.34
CA GLU A 180 -18.51 -13.99 -7.62
C GLU A 180 -17.87 -14.96 -6.62
N PHE A 181 -18.28 -14.92 -5.35
CA PHE A 181 -17.82 -15.89 -4.36
C PHE A 181 -18.25 -17.33 -4.70
N ALA A 182 -19.47 -17.53 -5.24
CA ALA A 182 -19.89 -18.82 -5.75
C ALA A 182 -19.06 -19.29 -6.96
N ARG A 183 -18.49 -18.37 -7.75
CA ARG A 183 -17.52 -18.72 -8.82
C ARG A 183 -16.18 -19.18 -8.24
N VAL A 184 -15.68 -18.52 -7.19
CA VAL A 184 -14.47 -18.97 -6.47
C VAL A 184 -14.66 -20.39 -5.94
N ARG A 185 -15.79 -20.66 -5.26
CA ARG A 185 -16.07 -21.99 -4.68
C ARG A 185 -16.13 -23.12 -5.72
N ARG A 186 -16.54 -22.79 -6.95
CA ARG A 186 -16.57 -23.73 -8.09
C ARG A 186 -15.22 -23.93 -8.76
N GLY A 187 -14.14 -23.34 -8.24
CA GLY A 187 -12.79 -23.48 -8.80
C GLY A 187 -12.59 -22.76 -10.14
N ARG A 188 -13.48 -21.84 -10.51
CA ARG A 188 -13.42 -21.11 -11.81
C ARG A 188 -12.54 -19.86 -11.77
N CYS A 189 -11.67 -19.75 -10.78
CA CYS A 189 -10.87 -18.55 -10.54
C CYS A 189 -9.55 -18.92 -9.86
N GLU A 190 -8.48 -18.28 -10.32
CA GLU A 190 -7.13 -18.41 -9.76
C GLU A 190 -6.77 -17.24 -8.84
N ILE A 191 -7.40 -16.07 -8.93
CA ILE A 191 -7.09 -14.96 -8.03
C ILE A 191 -8.37 -14.23 -7.64
N ALA A 192 -8.74 -14.30 -6.37
CA ALA A 192 -9.85 -13.52 -5.84
C ALA A 192 -9.34 -12.23 -5.22
N LEU A 193 -9.88 -11.10 -5.64
CA LEU A 193 -9.61 -9.79 -5.08
C LEU A 193 -10.78 -9.34 -4.20
N THR A 194 -10.50 -8.88 -2.98
CA THR A 194 -11.55 -8.40 -2.08
C THR A 194 -11.05 -7.24 -1.22
N THR A 195 -11.97 -6.63 -0.47
CA THR A 195 -11.63 -5.62 0.53
C THR A 195 -11.61 -6.22 1.94
N TYR A 196 -10.93 -5.55 2.86
CA TYR A 196 -10.95 -5.90 4.29
C TYR A 196 -12.36 -6.01 4.87
N GLU A 197 -13.27 -5.15 4.43
CA GLU A 197 -14.66 -5.12 4.92
C GLU A 197 -15.47 -6.28 4.35
N THR A 198 -15.31 -6.59 3.05
CA THR A 198 -16.00 -7.73 2.43
C THR A 198 -15.48 -9.06 2.96
N LEU A 199 -14.17 -9.18 3.15
CA LEU A 199 -13.56 -10.39 3.73
C LEU A 199 -14.13 -10.72 5.10
N ARG A 200 -14.27 -9.71 5.96
CA ARG A 200 -14.85 -9.85 7.31
C ARG A 200 -16.25 -10.48 7.28
N LEU A 201 -17.01 -10.31 6.20
CA LEU A 201 -18.42 -10.70 6.15
C LEU A 201 -18.67 -12.06 5.47
N CYS A 202 -17.81 -12.51 4.55
CA CYS A 202 -18.26 -13.49 3.55
C CYS A 202 -17.29 -14.65 3.21
N LEU A 203 -16.04 -14.69 3.69
CA LEU A 203 -15.01 -15.56 3.08
C LEU A 203 -14.55 -16.80 3.89
N ASP A 204 -15.22 -17.17 4.98
CA ASP A 204 -14.66 -18.08 6.01
C ASP A 204 -14.61 -19.60 5.67
N HIS A 205 -14.88 -20.01 4.43
CA HIS A 205 -15.06 -21.44 4.10
C HIS A 205 -14.20 -21.96 2.96
N ILE A 206 -13.25 -21.17 2.45
CA ILE A 206 -12.35 -21.59 1.37
C ILE A 206 -10.94 -21.80 1.95
N GLY A 207 -10.33 -22.93 1.62
CA GLY A 207 -8.93 -23.21 1.96
C GLY A 207 -7.99 -22.54 0.96
N TRP A 208 -7.48 -21.36 1.30
CA TRP A 208 -6.62 -20.59 0.40
C TRP A 208 -5.19 -21.13 0.38
N SER A 209 -4.55 -21.18 -0.79
CA SER A 209 -3.12 -21.52 -0.88
C SER A 209 -2.27 -20.40 -0.29
N ALA A 210 -2.57 -19.14 -0.62
CA ALA A 210 -1.99 -17.99 0.06
C ALA A 210 -2.99 -16.83 0.18
N ILE A 211 -2.81 -16.02 1.22
CA ILE A 211 -3.50 -14.74 1.38
C ILE A 211 -2.45 -13.64 1.33
N ILE A 212 -2.62 -12.72 0.37
CA ILE A 212 -1.76 -11.56 0.17
C ILE A 212 -2.57 -10.34 0.60
N VAL A 213 -2.00 -9.53 1.47
CA VAL A 213 -2.68 -8.38 2.06
C VAL A 213 -1.92 -7.12 1.74
N ASP A 214 -2.55 -6.23 0.99
CA ASP A 214 -2.04 -4.90 0.71
C ASP A 214 -2.42 -3.93 1.83
N GLU A 215 -1.49 -3.06 2.18
CA GLU A 215 -1.53 -2.23 3.38
C GLU A 215 -1.75 -3.03 4.67
N ALA A 216 -0.93 -4.07 4.86
CA ALA A 216 -0.98 -4.97 6.01
C ALA A 216 -0.96 -4.25 7.38
N HIS A 217 -0.47 -3.01 7.45
CA HIS A 217 -0.58 -2.15 8.63
C HIS A 217 -2.04 -1.87 9.07
N ARG A 218 -3.05 -2.16 8.23
CA ARG A 218 -4.46 -2.14 8.65
C ARG A 218 -4.78 -3.21 9.69
N ILE A 219 -3.99 -4.28 9.79
CA ILE A 219 -4.07 -5.33 10.82
C ILE A 219 -3.31 -4.88 12.08
N LYS A 220 -3.68 -3.73 12.64
CA LYS A 220 -2.93 -3.07 13.73
C LYS A 220 -3.39 -3.39 15.14
N ASN A 221 -4.64 -3.81 15.31
CA ASN A 221 -5.25 -3.99 16.64
C ASN A 221 -5.75 -5.41 16.83
N PRO A 222 -5.17 -6.17 17.78
CA PRO A 222 -5.58 -7.55 18.08
C PRO A 222 -7.05 -7.71 18.42
N LYS A 223 -7.70 -6.67 18.99
CA LYS A 223 -9.13 -6.67 19.37
C LYS A 223 -10.05 -6.27 18.23
N SER A 224 -9.51 -5.88 17.07
CA SER A 224 -10.34 -5.46 15.95
C SER A 224 -10.98 -6.66 15.26
N GLN A 225 -12.25 -6.51 14.87
CA GLN A 225 -12.98 -7.57 14.16
C GLN A 225 -12.30 -7.95 12.84
N ILE A 226 -11.65 -7.00 12.17
CA ILE A 226 -10.85 -7.26 10.97
C ILE A 226 -9.69 -8.19 11.31
N THR A 227 -8.91 -7.92 12.37
CA THR A 227 -7.81 -8.80 12.77
C THR A 227 -8.29 -10.20 13.16
N HIS A 228 -9.41 -10.31 13.87
CA HIS A 228 -10.00 -11.61 14.18
C HIS A 228 -10.39 -12.39 12.92
N ALA A 229 -11.12 -11.76 11.99
CA ALA A 229 -11.48 -12.38 10.72
C ALA A 229 -10.24 -12.81 9.93
N MET A 230 -9.25 -11.93 9.79
CA MET A 230 -8.00 -12.21 9.07
C MET A 230 -7.19 -13.36 9.67
N LYS A 231 -7.20 -13.51 11.01
CA LYS A 231 -6.53 -14.62 11.70
C LYS A 231 -7.29 -15.95 11.59
N ALA A 232 -8.63 -15.90 11.51
CA ALA A 232 -9.49 -17.07 11.37
C ALA A 232 -9.40 -17.73 9.98
N MET A 233 -9.07 -16.94 8.94
CA MET A 233 -8.95 -17.43 7.57
C MET A 233 -8.00 -18.63 7.44
N ARG A 234 -8.52 -19.72 6.86
CA ARG A 234 -7.77 -20.93 6.53
C ARG A 234 -6.88 -20.66 5.31
N CYS A 235 -5.58 -20.69 5.52
CA CYS A 235 -4.59 -20.54 4.45
C CYS A 235 -3.28 -21.24 4.80
N LYS A 236 -2.51 -21.66 3.77
CA LYS A 236 -1.18 -22.23 3.98
C LYS A 236 -0.14 -21.14 4.26
N VAL A 237 -0.22 -20.02 3.53
CA VAL A 237 0.78 -18.94 3.57
C VAL A 237 0.09 -17.57 3.66
N ARG A 238 0.68 -16.67 4.45
CA ARG A 238 0.20 -15.29 4.63
C ARG A 238 1.29 -14.30 4.27
N VAL A 239 1.00 -13.39 3.37
CA VAL A 239 1.95 -12.38 2.88
C VAL A 239 1.40 -10.99 3.14
N GLY A 240 2.11 -10.19 3.94
CA GLY A 240 1.76 -8.79 4.17
C GLY A 240 2.59 -7.85 3.30
N LEU A 241 1.95 -6.96 2.55
CA LEU A 241 2.58 -5.87 1.81
C LEU A 241 2.27 -4.56 2.52
N THR A 242 3.28 -3.74 2.82
CA THR A 242 3.03 -2.36 3.25
C THR A 242 4.28 -1.48 3.21
N GLY A 243 4.14 -0.24 2.76
CA GLY A 243 5.23 0.74 2.83
C GLY A 243 5.50 1.23 4.26
N THR A 244 4.56 1.11 5.19
CA THR A 244 4.67 1.64 6.56
C THR A 244 4.26 0.61 7.61
N VAL A 245 5.25 -0.12 8.13
CA VAL A 245 5.00 -1.25 9.05
C VAL A 245 4.72 -0.79 10.48
N LEU A 246 5.24 0.39 10.85
CA LEU A 246 5.02 1.03 12.16
C LEU A 246 4.40 2.41 11.91
N GLN A 247 3.13 2.59 12.25
CA GLN A 247 2.48 3.91 12.17
C GLN A 247 2.42 4.59 13.54
N ASN A 248 2.00 3.87 14.58
CA ASN A 248 1.77 4.47 15.90
C ASN A 248 2.56 3.79 17.02
N ASN A 249 2.52 2.46 17.12
CA ASN A 249 3.16 1.74 18.23
C ASN A 249 3.71 0.38 17.80
N LEU A 250 4.57 -0.20 18.65
CA LEU A 250 5.20 -1.51 18.40
C LEU A 250 4.21 -2.68 18.49
N GLU A 251 3.05 -2.49 19.12
CA GLU A 251 1.99 -3.50 19.18
C GLU A 251 1.36 -3.71 17.80
N GLU A 252 1.32 -2.69 16.95
CA GLU A 252 0.87 -2.83 15.55
C GLU A 252 1.80 -3.79 14.80
N LEU A 253 3.12 -3.64 14.95
CA LEU A 253 4.10 -4.56 14.37
C LEU A 253 3.90 -5.98 14.88
N TRP A 254 3.70 -6.18 16.19
CA TRP A 254 3.41 -7.50 16.74
C TRP A 254 2.15 -8.10 16.11
N CYS A 255 1.10 -7.30 15.96
CA CYS A 255 -0.18 -7.74 15.42
C CYS A 255 -0.05 -8.22 13.95
N VAL A 256 0.67 -7.47 13.12
CA VAL A 256 0.91 -7.86 11.72
C VAL A 256 1.84 -9.08 11.64
N MET A 257 2.90 -9.13 12.45
CA MET A 257 3.84 -10.26 12.50
C MET A 257 3.17 -11.54 12.98
N ASP A 258 2.32 -11.47 13.99
CA ASP A 258 1.56 -12.62 14.50
C ASP A 258 0.47 -13.07 13.53
N TRP A 259 -0.10 -12.16 12.73
CA TRP A 259 -0.97 -12.57 11.62
C TRP A 259 -0.18 -13.31 10.54
N ALA A 260 0.93 -12.74 10.04
CA ALA A 260 1.72 -13.33 8.96
C ALA A 260 2.40 -14.64 9.38
N ILE A 261 2.96 -14.68 10.59
CA ILE A 261 3.69 -15.82 11.15
C ILE A 261 3.26 -16.00 12.61
N PRO A 262 2.17 -16.75 12.84
CA PRO A 262 1.62 -16.98 14.18
C PRO A 262 2.68 -17.45 15.18
N GLY A 263 2.76 -16.78 16.34
CA GLY A 263 3.65 -17.15 17.44
C GLY A 263 5.12 -16.75 17.29
N CYS A 264 5.54 -16.12 16.18
CA CYS A 264 6.96 -15.80 15.96
C CYS A 264 7.60 -14.90 17.04
N LEU A 265 6.79 -14.03 17.65
CA LEU A 265 7.19 -13.08 18.70
C LEU A 265 6.66 -13.46 20.09
N GLY A 266 6.01 -14.63 20.22
CA GLY A 266 5.31 -15.04 21.43
C GLY A 266 4.00 -14.27 21.64
N ASN A 267 3.38 -14.42 22.81
CA ASN A 267 2.13 -13.73 23.14
C ASN A 267 2.34 -12.21 23.33
N LEU A 268 1.24 -11.45 23.23
CA LEU A 268 1.28 -9.98 23.31
C LEU A 268 1.85 -9.46 24.63
N GLY A 269 1.52 -10.09 25.77
CA GLY A 269 2.00 -9.65 27.08
C GLY A 269 3.53 -9.76 27.21
N HIS A 270 4.08 -10.90 26.79
CA HIS A 270 5.53 -11.11 26.73
C HIS A 270 6.20 -10.16 25.74
N PHE A 271 5.59 -9.92 24.58
CA PHE A 271 6.12 -8.95 23.62
C PHE A 271 6.17 -7.53 24.21
N LYS A 272 5.13 -7.09 24.92
CA LYS A 272 5.10 -5.77 25.58
C LYS A 272 6.21 -5.64 26.61
N ALA A 273 6.30 -6.58 27.55
CA ALA A 273 7.29 -6.53 28.63
C ALA A 273 8.74 -6.62 28.11
N ARG A 274 8.97 -7.43 27.06
CA ARG A 274 10.32 -7.67 26.53
C ARG A 274 10.79 -6.63 25.53
N PHE A 275 9.88 -6.05 24.75
CA PHE A 275 10.22 -5.16 23.63
C PHE A 275 9.53 -3.81 23.73
N SER A 276 8.19 -3.74 23.77
CA SER A 276 7.47 -2.45 23.70
C SER A 276 7.84 -1.50 24.83
N GLU A 277 7.70 -1.95 26.09
CA GLU A 277 7.91 -1.10 27.26
C GLU A 277 9.37 -0.64 27.42
N PRO A 278 10.39 -1.51 27.27
CA PRO A 278 11.78 -1.06 27.33
C PRO A 278 12.16 -0.07 26.22
N ILE A 279 11.64 -0.25 25.00
CA ILE A 279 11.94 0.63 23.87
C ILE A 279 11.28 2.00 24.06
N GLU A 280 10.02 2.01 24.51
CA GLU A 280 9.28 3.24 24.82
C GLU A 280 9.93 4.00 25.99
N LEU A 281 10.34 3.29 27.05
CA LEU A 281 11.02 3.90 28.19
C LEU A 281 12.37 4.52 27.77
N GLY A 282 13.12 3.83 26.91
CA GLY A 282 14.39 4.34 26.37
C GLY A 282 14.22 5.57 25.46
N HIS A 283 13.09 5.72 24.76
CA HIS A 283 12.84 6.89 23.90
C HIS A 283 12.37 8.14 24.64
N LYS A 284 12.02 8.05 25.94
CA LYS A 284 11.62 9.22 26.71
C LYS A 284 12.80 10.17 26.92
N HIS A 285 12.57 11.48 26.78
CA HIS A 285 13.58 12.51 27.04
C HIS A 285 14.12 12.48 28.47
N THR A 286 13.36 11.95 29.43
CA THR A 286 13.74 11.81 30.85
C THR A 286 14.39 10.46 31.18
N SER A 287 14.80 9.68 30.17
CA SER A 287 15.31 8.32 30.36
C SER A 287 16.71 8.29 30.97
N THR A 288 16.96 7.31 31.84
CA THR A 288 18.29 7.07 32.41
C THR A 288 19.20 6.37 31.39
N LYS A 289 20.53 6.50 31.55
CA LYS A 289 21.51 5.79 30.70
C LYS A 289 21.25 4.27 30.65
N ARG A 290 20.81 3.67 31.76
CA ARG A 290 20.44 2.25 31.85
C ARG A 290 19.19 1.93 31.01
N ALA A 291 18.14 2.74 31.11
CA ALA A 291 16.92 2.56 30.32
C ALA A 291 17.19 2.69 28.81
N LEU A 292 18.02 3.65 28.40
CA LEU A 292 18.49 3.81 27.03
C LEU A 292 19.22 2.56 26.51
N ALA A 293 20.17 2.03 27.30
CA ALA A 293 20.93 0.83 26.93
C ALA A 293 20.02 -0.40 26.80
N THR A 294 19.09 -0.60 27.74
CA THR A 294 18.10 -1.69 27.68
C THR A 294 17.21 -1.56 26.44
N GLY A 295 16.72 -0.35 26.14
CA GLY A 295 15.88 -0.08 24.96
C GLY A 295 16.62 -0.39 23.65
N ARG A 296 17.87 0.07 23.50
CA ARG A 296 18.69 -0.23 22.31
C ARG A 296 18.90 -1.74 22.12
N ARG A 297 19.25 -2.45 23.19
CA ARG A 297 19.43 -3.90 23.16
C ARG A 297 18.13 -4.63 22.78
N ALA A 298 16.97 -4.16 23.25
CA ALA A 298 15.68 -4.71 22.87
C ALA A 298 15.38 -4.52 21.38
N VAL A 299 15.71 -3.36 20.80
CA VAL A 299 15.58 -3.10 19.34
C VAL A 299 16.45 -4.06 18.55
N GLU A 300 17.73 -4.22 18.90
CA GLU A 300 18.66 -5.10 18.18
C GLU A 300 18.18 -6.56 18.18
N VAL A 301 17.74 -7.05 19.34
CA VAL A 301 17.21 -8.41 19.48
C VAL A 301 15.93 -8.57 18.67
N LEU A 302 15.03 -7.58 18.68
CA LEU A 302 13.81 -7.61 17.89
C LEU A 302 14.11 -7.62 16.40
N ALA A 303 14.98 -6.71 15.93
CA ALA A 303 15.39 -6.59 14.54
C ALA A 303 15.99 -7.90 14.01
N LYS A 304 16.88 -8.54 14.79
CA LYS A 304 17.48 -9.83 14.44
C LYS A 304 16.46 -10.97 14.36
N ARG A 305 15.38 -10.90 15.15
CA ARG A 305 14.32 -11.92 15.17
C ARG A 305 13.37 -11.75 13.99
N ILE A 306 13.03 -10.52 13.62
CA ILE A 306 12.12 -10.23 12.51
C ILE A 306 12.80 -10.29 11.14
N SER A 307 14.10 -10.00 11.04
CA SER A 307 14.82 -9.86 9.75
C SER A 307 14.76 -11.08 8.85
N ARG A 308 14.54 -12.27 9.41
CA ARG A 308 14.38 -13.51 8.64
C ARG A 308 13.08 -13.56 7.82
N TRP A 309 12.09 -12.81 8.25
CA TRP A 309 10.71 -12.87 7.77
C TRP A 309 10.17 -11.53 7.27
N PHE A 310 10.99 -10.49 7.45
CA PHE A 310 10.65 -9.11 7.21
C PHE A 310 11.71 -8.51 6.29
N LEU A 311 11.33 -8.28 5.03
CA LEU A 311 12.19 -7.64 4.05
C LEU A 311 11.72 -6.20 3.86
N ARG A 312 12.58 -5.23 4.20
CA ARG A 312 12.29 -3.80 4.01
C ARG A 312 13.39 -3.16 3.18
N ARG A 313 12.98 -2.42 2.17
CA ARG A 313 13.87 -1.68 1.27
C ARG A 313 13.47 -0.21 1.24
N THR A 314 14.45 0.65 1.06
CA THR A 314 14.24 2.10 0.98
C THR A 314 14.52 2.60 -0.43
N LYS A 315 13.85 3.69 -0.83
CA LYS A 315 14.15 4.45 -2.06
C LYS A 315 15.64 4.80 -2.28
N ALA A 316 16.48 4.76 -1.25
CA ALA A 316 17.93 4.90 -1.40
C ALA A 316 18.54 3.89 -2.40
N LEU A 317 17.96 2.69 -2.57
CA LEU A 317 18.45 1.69 -3.54
C LEU A 317 18.24 2.11 -5.00
N ILE A 318 17.27 2.98 -5.26
CA ILE A 318 16.90 3.44 -6.60
C ILE A 318 17.05 4.96 -6.74
N SER A 319 17.75 5.62 -5.82
CA SER A 319 17.81 7.09 -5.77
C SER A 319 18.45 7.69 -7.01
N ALA A 320 19.37 6.97 -7.66
CA ALA A 320 19.98 7.38 -8.93
C ALA A 320 19.01 7.30 -10.13
N GLN A 321 17.92 6.54 -10.02
CA GLN A 321 16.94 6.30 -11.08
C GLN A 321 15.68 7.16 -10.92
N LEU A 322 15.55 7.85 -9.78
CA LEU A 322 14.42 8.72 -9.47
C LEU A 322 14.82 10.18 -9.64
N PRO A 323 13.92 11.05 -10.14
CA PRO A 323 14.18 12.49 -10.12
C PRO A 323 14.36 12.97 -8.67
N LYS A 324 15.19 14.01 -8.49
CA LYS A 324 15.38 14.63 -7.16
C LYS A 324 14.04 15.19 -6.67
N LYS A 325 13.64 14.78 -5.46
CA LYS A 325 12.49 15.35 -4.76
C LYS A 325 12.93 16.64 -4.06
N ASP A 326 12.38 17.78 -4.48
CA ASP A 326 12.57 19.06 -3.81
C ASP A 326 11.33 19.36 -2.95
N ASP A 327 11.49 19.28 -1.62
CA ASP A 327 10.40 19.52 -0.67
C ASP A 327 10.39 20.99 -0.26
N ARG A 328 9.49 21.77 -0.87
CA ARG A 328 9.29 23.20 -0.55
C ARG A 328 8.13 23.40 0.41
N VAL A 329 8.43 23.98 1.57
CA VAL A 329 7.39 24.40 2.53
C VAL A 329 7.02 25.85 2.23
N VAL A 330 5.79 26.05 1.73
CA VAL A 330 5.24 27.40 1.48
C VAL A 330 4.37 27.80 2.67
N TYR A 331 4.73 28.91 3.32
CA TYR A 331 3.95 29.49 4.40
C TYR A 331 2.95 30.49 3.83
N CYS A 332 1.66 30.12 3.84
CA CYS A 332 0.59 31.01 3.42
C CYS A 332 0.03 31.74 4.64
N SER A 333 0.13 33.07 4.66
CA SER A 333 -0.57 33.89 5.66
C SER A 333 -2.09 33.84 5.43
N MET A 334 -2.87 33.87 6.50
CA MET A 334 -4.33 34.01 6.39
C MET A 334 -4.69 35.37 5.79
N THR A 335 -5.78 35.45 5.03
CA THR A 335 -6.34 36.75 4.65
C THR A 335 -6.99 37.44 5.84
N GLU A 336 -7.18 38.76 5.75
CA GLU A 336 -7.91 39.53 6.78
C GLU A 336 -9.28 38.92 7.09
N PHE A 337 -10.00 38.48 6.05
CA PHE A 337 -11.28 37.81 6.21
C PHE A 337 -11.15 36.44 6.91
N GLN A 338 -10.18 35.61 6.51
CA GLN A 338 -9.92 34.33 7.19
C GLN A 338 -9.57 34.54 8.66
N GLU A 339 -8.74 35.54 8.96
CA GLU A 339 -8.35 35.88 10.32
C GLU A 339 -9.55 36.36 11.14
N ALA A 340 -10.42 37.21 10.59
CA ALA A 340 -11.63 37.68 11.26
C ALA A 340 -12.58 36.52 11.62
N VAL A 341 -12.77 35.57 10.70
CA VAL A 341 -13.56 34.36 10.94
C VAL A 341 -12.89 33.46 11.97
N TYR A 342 -11.57 33.26 11.87
CA TYR A 342 -10.79 32.42 12.78
C TYR A 342 -10.86 32.96 14.22
N ARG A 343 -10.66 34.27 14.40
CA ARG A 343 -10.79 34.96 15.70
C ARG A 343 -12.21 34.82 16.26
N THR A 344 -13.23 34.99 15.43
CA THR A 344 -14.63 34.79 15.84
C THR A 344 -14.89 33.38 16.38
N VAL A 345 -14.26 32.34 15.81
CA VAL A 345 -14.34 30.97 16.34
C VAL A 345 -13.59 30.84 17.67
N LEU A 346 -12.40 31.46 17.79
CA LEU A 346 -11.62 31.44 19.04
C LEU A 346 -12.35 32.12 20.20
N ASP A 347 -13.07 33.20 19.93
CA ASP A 347 -13.83 33.97 20.91
C ASP A 347 -15.11 33.27 21.38
N SER A 348 -15.48 32.13 20.77
CA SER A 348 -16.64 31.37 21.19
C SER A 348 -16.48 30.82 22.61
N GLU A 349 -17.60 30.75 23.34
CA GLU A 349 -17.64 30.24 24.72
C GLU A 349 -17.07 28.82 24.84
N ASP A 350 -17.36 27.97 23.85
CA ASP A 350 -16.89 26.59 23.79
C ASP A 350 -15.36 26.52 23.62
N VAL A 351 -14.74 27.38 22.79
CA VAL A 351 -13.28 27.41 22.66
C VAL A 351 -12.62 27.98 23.92
N THR A 352 -13.21 29.02 24.51
CA THR A 352 -12.74 29.57 25.79
C THR A 352 -12.77 28.51 26.90
N LEU A 353 -13.82 27.69 26.93
CA LEU A 353 -13.94 26.53 27.82
C LEU A 353 -12.83 25.49 27.57
N LEU A 354 -12.53 25.19 26.31
CA LEU A 354 -11.46 24.26 25.91
C LEU A 354 -10.07 24.77 26.30
N LEU A 355 -9.77 26.06 26.04
CA LEU A 355 -8.49 26.68 26.37
C LEU A 355 -8.23 26.68 27.88
N ARG A 356 -9.26 26.96 28.68
CA ARG A 356 -9.17 26.96 30.15
C ARG A 356 -9.32 25.58 30.78
N SER A 357 -9.56 24.53 29.98
CA SER A 357 -9.93 23.19 30.46
C SER A 357 -8.88 22.53 31.38
N GLY A 358 -7.60 22.89 31.20
CA GLY A 358 -6.47 22.41 32.00
C GLY A 358 -6.26 23.16 33.32
N HIS A 359 -6.81 24.36 33.48
CA HIS A 359 -6.61 25.18 34.68
C HIS A 359 -7.30 24.57 35.90
N LYS A 360 -6.85 24.93 37.11
CA LYS A 360 -7.54 24.55 38.35
C LYS A 360 -8.96 25.12 38.37
N CYS A 361 -9.91 24.33 38.85
CA CYS A 361 -11.29 24.76 38.91
C CYS A 361 -11.53 25.73 40.07
N SER A 362 -12.36 26.75 39.84
CA SER A 362 -12.76 27.75 40.85
C SER A 362 -13.58 27.16 42.00
N CYS A 363 -14.09 25.93 41.85
CA CYS A 363 -14.86 25.17 42.84
C CYS A 363 -14.06 24.75 44.11
N LYS A 364 -12.84 25.26 44.31
CA LYS A 364 -11.87 24.86 45.38
C LYS A 364 -11.54 23.36 45.46
N SER A 365 -12.02 22.51 44.53
CA SER A 365 -11.77 21.07 44.55
C SER A 365 -10.32 20.65 44.25
N GLY A 366 -9.45 21.57 43.85
CA GLY A 366 -8.09 21.28 43.38
C GLY A 366 -8.01 20.55 42.03
N LYS A 367 -9.14 20.11 41.47
CA LYS A 367 -9.20 19.37 40.20
C LYS A 367 -9.14 20.32 38.99
N PRO A 368 -8.61 19.87 37.84
CA PRO A 368 -8.70 20.61 36.58
C PRO A 368 -10.17 20.89 36.21
N ARG A 369 -10.43 22.02 35.55
CA ARG A 369 -11.78 22.46 35.12
C ARG A 369 -12.53 21.36 34.37
N LYS A 370 -11.87 20.69 33.42
CA LYS A 370 -12.44 19.57 32.65
C LYS A 370 -12.85 18.34 33.47
N LYS A 371 -12.38 18.23 34.72
CA LYS A 371 -12.71 17.14 35.66
C LYS A 371 -13.58 17.60 36.85
N CYS A 372 -13.88 18.90 37.02
CA CYS A 372 -14.80 19.45 38.05
C CYS A 372 -16.09 19.99 37.39
N CYS A 373 -16.39 21.28 37.57
CA CYS A 373 -17.63 21.93 37.16
C CYS A 373 -17.77 22.16 35.65
N PHE A 374 -16.67 22.06 34.90
CA PHE A 374 -16.61 22.41 33.48
C PHE A 374 -16.39 21.16 32.61
N LYS A 375 -17.07 20.07 32.95
CA LYS A 375 -17.05 18.81 32.18
C LYS A 375 -17.82 18.93 30.87
N THR A 376 -18.86 19.76 30.86
CA THR A 376 -19.74 20.02 29.74
C THR A 376 -19.83 21.51 29.46
N ASN A 377 -20.21 21.89 28.25
CA ASN A 377 -20.61 23.27 27.96
C ASN A 377 -22.02 23.57 28.50
N SER A 378 -22.50 24.79 28.22
CA SER A 378 -23.84 25.28 28.58
C SER A 378 -24.98 24.41 28.03
N LYS A 379 -24.73 23.61 26.99
CA LYS A 379 -25.69 22.69 26.37
C LYS A 379 -25.56 21.24 26.85
N GLY A 380 -24.72 20.98 27.85
CA GLY A 380 -24.49 19.61 28.35
C GLY A 380 -23.58 18.75 27.48
N ILE A 381 -22.93 19.32 26.45
CA ILE A 381 -22.02 18.57 25.58
C ILE A 381 -20.65 18.42 26.26
N PRO A 382 -20.11 17.20 26.41
CA PRO A 382 -18.81 16.99 27.03
C PRO A 382 -17.65 17.65 26.27
N VAL A 383 -16.73 18.27 27.00
CA VAL A 383 -15.53 18.97 26.47
C VAL A 383 -14.72 18.11 25.47
N ARG A 384 -14.67 16.79 25.67
CA ARG A 384 -13.98 15.85 24.75
C ARG A 384 -14.54 15.85 23.33
N PHE A 385 -15.85 16.05 23.16
CA PHE A 385 -16.50 16.08 21.86
C PHE A 385 -16.31 17.44 21.19
N LEU A 386 -16.27 18.52 21.97
CA LEU A 386 -16.03 19.87 21.47
C LEU A 386 -14.64 20.00 20.83
N TYR A 387 -13.62 19.36 21.43
CA TYR A 387 -12.23 19.47 20.98
C TYR A 387 -12.03 19.14 19.49
N PHE A 388 -12.46 17.96 19.04
CA PHE A 388 -12.27 17.55 17.64
C PHE A 388 -13.17 18.32 16.68
N SER A 389 -14.37 18.71 17.12
CA SER A 389 -15.28 19.54 16.32
C SER A 389 -14.66 20.91 16.03
N TYR A 390 -14.22 21.63 17.06
CA TYR A 390 -13.61 22.95 16.90
C TYR A 390 -12.26 22.90 16.18
N LEU A 391 -11.45 21.86 16.40
CA LEU A 391 -10.22 21.67 15.61
C LEU A 391 -10.53 21.50 14.11
N THR A 392 -11.61 20.79 13.78
CA THR A 392 -12.06 20.62 12.40
C THR A 392 -12.55 21.94 11.80
N ILE A 393 -13.28 22.76 12.56
CA ILE A 393 -13.72 24.11 12.15
C ILE A 393 -12.50 25.00 11.86
N LEU A 394 -11.55 25.11 12.79
CA LEU A 394 -10.36 25.94 12.62
C LEU A 394 -9.51 25.49 11.42
N ARG A 395 -9.38 24.17 11.21
CA ARG A 395 -8.71 23.61 10.03
C ARG A 395 -9.44 23.99 8.73
N LYS A 396 -10.77 23.93 8.71
CA LYS A 396 -11.59 24.34 7.55
C LYS A 396 -11.41 25.83 7.26
N ALA A 397 -11.54 26.69 8.27
CA ALA A 397 -11.36 28.14 8.15
C ALA A 397 -9.97 28.51 7.60
N SER A 398 -8.92 27.84 8.11
CA SER A 398 -7.53 28.03 7.65
C SER A 398 -7.29 27.60 6.20
N ASN A 399 -8.00 26.57 5.73
CA ASN A 399 -7.91 26.14 4.33
C ASN A 399 -8.68 27.10 3.41
N HIS A 400 -9.97 27.27 3.68
CA HIS A 400 -10.84 28.20 2.99
C HIS A 400 -12.14 28.36 3.78
N VAL A 401 -12.61 29.59 3.98
CA VAL A 401 -13.82 29.89 4.76
C VAL A 401 -15.08 29.19 4.22
N ALA A 402 -15.23 29.03 2.90
CA ALA A 402 -16.33 28.31 2.26
C ALA A 402 -16.50 26.85 2.74
N HIS A 403 -15.45 26.19 3.25
CA HIS A 403 -15.56 24.82 3.79
C HIS A 403 -16.34 24.72 5.11
N LEU A 404 -16.62 25.86 5.75
CA LEU A 404 -17.49 25.94 6.91
C LEU A 404 -18.98 25.86 6.52
N GLN A 405 -19.32 26.07 5.25
CA GLN A 405 -20.70 25.92 4.79
C GLN A 405 -21.14 24.45 4.87
N PRO A 406 -22.40 24.17 5.24
CA PRO A 406 -22.95 22.82 5.28
C PRO A 406 -22.86 22.18 3.89
N LYS A 407 -22.36 20.95 3.81
CA LYS A 407 -22.46 20.10 2.62
C LYS A 407 -23.28 18.89 3.03
N GLY A 408 -24.43 18.68 2.38
CA GLY A 408 -25.47 17.71 2.77
C GLY A 408 -25.10 16.22 2.75
N SER A 409 -23.83 15.86 2.89
CA SER A 409 -23.32 14.48 2.88
C SER A 409 -22.66 14.04 4.19
N THR A 410 -22.87 14.74 5.31
CA THR A 410 -22.24 14.43 6.60
C THR A 410 -23.22 13.77 7.58
N SER A 411 -22.73 13.09 8.62
CA SER A 411 -23.57 12.47 9.65
C SER A 411 -24.51 13.50 10.31
N LYS A 412 -25.84 13.24 10.28
CA LYS A 412 -26.91 14.15 10.71
C LYS A 412 -26.66 14.86 12.06
N LYS A 413 -26.06 14.19 13.06
CA LYS A 413 -25.80 14.79 14.39
C LYS A 413 -24.61 15.74 14.44
N GLN A 414 -23.52 15.43 13.73
CA GLN A 414 -22.36 16.31 13.65
C GLN A 414 -22.65 17.53 12.80
N GLU A 415 -23.42 17.36 11.73
CA GLU A 415 -23.82 18.42 10.82
C GLU A 415 -24.69 19.47 11.53
N LEU A 416 -25.69 19.05 12.31
CA LEU A 416 -26.52 19.98 13.10
C LEU A 416 -25.71 20.85 14.06
N PHE A 417 -24.78 20.25 14.80
CA PHE A 417 -23.94 20.99 15.75
C PHE A 417 -22.95 21.93 15.04
N LEU A 418 -22.34 21.47 13.96
CA LEU A 418 -21.41 22.27 13.16
C LEU A 418 -22.13 23.45 12.50
N ASN A 419 -23.33 23.22 11.97
CA ASN A 419 -24.17 24.24 11.34
C ASN A 419 -24.55 25.33 12.34
N GLU A 420 -24.94 24.97 13.56
CA GLU A 420 -25.28 25.97 14.59
C GLU A 420 -24.08 26.86 14.95
N ILE A 421 -22.87 26.28 15.02
CA ILE A 421 -21.65 27.06 15.27
C ILE A 421 -21.32 27.94 14.07
N CYS A 422 -21.37 27.40 12.87
CA CYS A 422 -21.10 28.14 11.63
C CYS A 422 -22.10 29.29 11.46
N GLU A 423 -23.39 29.09 11.73
CA GLU A 423 -24.39 30.16 11.71
C GLU A 423 -24.04 31.28 12.69
N LYS A 424 -23.64 30.96 13.93
CA LYS A 424 -23.21 31.98 14.90
C LYS A 424 -22.00 32.77 14.44
N VAL A 425 -21.04 32.11 13.79
CA VAL A 425 -19.84 32.76 13.25
C VAL A 425 -20.19 33.64 12.06
N PHE A 426 -21.03 33.14 11.14
CA PHE A 426 -21.42 33.84 9.91
C PHE A 426 -22.50 34.92 10.10
N ARG A 427 -23.16 34.99 11.26
CA ARG A 427 -23.99 36.16 11.62
C ARG A 427 -23.20 37.47 11.54
N LYS A 428 -21.89 37.44 11.78
CA LYS A 428 -21.00 38.62 11.65
C LYS A 428 -20.57 38.89 10.20
N PHE A 429 -20.88 38.01 9.25
CA PHE A 429 -20.46 38.07 7.85
C PHE A 429 -21.60 37.67 6.88
N PRO A 430 -22.72 38.43 6.85
CA PRO A 430 -23.90 38.07 6.06
C PRO A 430 -23.64 38.11 4.54
N GLU A 431 -22.89 39.09 4.05
CA GLU A 431 -22.58 39.27 2.62
C GLU A 431 -21.82 38.07 2.03
N PHE A 432 -20.85 37.53 2.76
CA PHE A 432 -20.12 36.33 2.34
C PHE A 432 -21.05 35.11 2.27
N THR A 433 -21.96 34.97 3.24
CA THR A 433 -22.91 33.85 3.27
C THR A 433 -23.86 33.90 2.09
N GLN A 434 -24.32 35.10 1.72
CA GLN A 434 -25.14 35.32 0.53
C GLN A 434 -24.36 34.99 -0.75
N ARG A 435 -23.14 35.50 -0.89
CA ARG A 435 -22.28 35.25 -2.06
C ARG A 435 -21.92 33.77 -2.24
N CYS A 436 -21.75 33.01 -1.15
CA CYS A 436 -21.58 31.55 -1.23
C CYS A 436 -22.84 30.80 -1.67
N ARG A 437 -24.05 31.35 -1.45
CA ARG A 437 -25.31 30.75 -1.93
C ARG A 437 -25.55 31.06 -3.40
N GLU A 438 -25.25 32.29 -3.82
CA GLU A 438 -25.54 32.79 -5.17
C GLU A 438 -24.44 32.43 -6.18
N ALA A 439 -23.16 32.43 -5.75
CA ALA A 439 -21.99 32.22 -6.61
C ALA A 439 -20.92 31.36 -5.93
N ALA A 440 -21.29 30.14 -5.55
CA ALA A 440 -20.44 29.24 -4.76
C ALA A 440 -19.07 28.95 -5.40
N PHE A 441 -19.00 28.84 -6.73
CA PHE A 441 -17.75 28.59 -7.46
C PHE A 441 -16.82 29.80 -7.39
N GLU A 442 -17.32 31.00 -7.69
CA GLU A 442 -16.55 32.25 -7.66
C GLU A 442 -16.03 32.56 -6.25
N ALA A 443 -16.88 32.35 -5.24
CA ALA A 443 -16.49 32.51 -3.83
C ALA A 443 -15.44 31.50 -3.37
N MET A 444 -15.34 30.33 -4.00
CA MET A 444 -14.29 29.33 -3.72
C MET A 444 -12.98 29.60 -4.47
N SER A 445 -13.03 30.34 -5.58
CA SER A 445 -11.85 30.71 -6.37
C SER A 445 -11.26 32.08 -5.99
N ASP A 446 -11.98 32.89 -5.23
CA ASP A 446 -11.58 34.26 -4.88
C ASP A 446 -10.43 34.26 -3.83
N PRO A 447 -9.25 34.82 -4.18
CA PRO A 447 -8.11 34.92 -3.26
C PRO A 447 -8.38 35.76 -2.00
N MET A 448 -9.44 36.55 -1.95
CA MET A 448 -9.86 37.29 -0.75
C MET A 448 -10.19 36.34 0.42
N TYR A 449 -10.72 35.15 0.13
CA TYR A 449 -11.23 34.22 1.14
C TYR A 449 -10.28 33.06 1.47
N SER A 450 -9.13 32.99 0.79
CA SER A 450 -8.08 32.01 1.07
C SER A 450 -6.69 32.53 0.74
N GLY A 451 -5.83 32.62 1.76
CA GLY A 451 -4.42 32.96 1.60
C GLY A 451 -3.66 31.91 0.80
N LYS A 452 -4.14 30.65 0.80
CA LYS A 452 -3.60 29.60 -0.08
C LYS A 452 -3.84 29.94 -1.54
N MET A 453 -5.03 30.44 -1.86
CA MET A 453 -5.36 30.85 -3.23
C MET A 453 -4.56 32.09 -3.66
N LYS A 454 -4.25 33.02 -2.74
CA LYS A 454 -3.27 34.09 -3.02
C LYS A 454 -1.91 33.53 -3.40
N CYS A 455 -1.37 32.57 -2.66
CA CYS A 455 -0.07 31.97 -3.01
C CYS A 455 -0.10 31.21 -4.35
N VAL A 456 -1.22 30.59 -4.71
CA VAL A 456 -1.37 29.82 -5.95
C VAL A 456 -1.54 30.72 -7.18
N VAL A 457 -2.28 31.83 -7.04
CA VAL A 457 -2.59 32.74 -8.15
C VAL A 457 -1.44 33.72 -8.46
N PHE A 458 -0.64 34.12 -7.46
CA PHE A 458 0.42 35.14 -7.60
C PHE A 458 1.83 34.58 -7.84
N HIS A 459 1.98 33.43 -8.50
CA HIS A 459 3.31 32.90 -8.82
C HIS A 459 3.93 33.56 -10.07
N GLU A 460 4.61 34.70 -9.86
CA GLU A 460 5.93 34.94 -10.47
C GLU A 460 7.00 34.31 -9.55
N PRO A 461 7.99 33.56 -10.06
CA PRO A 461 8.96 32.83 -9.24
C PRO A 461 9.89 33.70 -8.37
N GLU A 462 9.99 35.01 -8.61
CA GLU A 462 11.10 35.83 -8.11
C GLU A 462 10.86 36.54 -6.77
N LYS A 463 9.63 36.54 -6.23
CA LYS A 463 9.27 37.34 -5.03
C LYS A 463 8.94 36.53 -3.77
N LEU A 464 9.49 35.33 -3.62
CA LEU A 464 9.43 34.62 -2.34
C LEU A 464 10.58 35.08 -1.44
N ALA A 465 10.26 35.92 -0.48
CA ALA A 465 11.12 36.19 0.67
C ALA A 465 11.32 34.88 1.46
N CYS A 466 12.34 34.11 1.10
CA CYS A 466 12.91 33.06 1.93
C CYS A 466 13.51 33.73 3.18
N ARG A 467 12.70 33.97 4.22
CA ARG A 467 13.25 34.30 5.54
C ARG A 467 13.94 33.05 6.07
N ARG A 468 15.27 32.97 5.92
CA ARG A 468 16.12 32.13 6.76
C ARG A 468 15.95 32.62 8.20
N TYR A 469 15.28 31.84 9.03
CA TYR A 469 15.23 32.13 10.46
C TYR A 469 16.39 31.40 11.15
N THR A 470 17.30 32.18 11.73
CA THR A 470 18.18 31.73 12.81
C THR A 470 17.32 31.44 14.05
N PRO A 471 17.48 30.28 14.71
CA PRO A 471 16.66 29.91 15.85
C PRO A 471 16.85 30.89 17.01
N VAL A 472 15.75 31.41 17.54
CA VAL A 472 15.73 32.19 18.79
C VAL A 472 15.96 31.21 19.95
N PRO A 473 16.93 31.44 20.85
CA PRO A 473 17.13 30.58 22.01
C PRO A 473 15.94 30.71 22.95
N LEU A 474 15.35 29.57 23.30
CA LEU A 474 14.36 29.46 24.36
C LEU A 474 15.11 29.55 25.70
N HIS A 475 14.85 30.61 26.47
CA HIS A 475 15.20 30.70 27.88
C HIS A 475 14.18 29.97 28.75
#